data_AF-A0A5C5V089-F1
#
_entry.id   AF-A0A5C5V089-F1
#
_cell.length_a   1.000
_cell.length_b   1.000
_cell.length_c   1.000
_cell.angle_alpha   90.00
_cell.angle_beta   90.00
_cell.angle_gamma   90.00
#
_symmetry.space_group_name_H-M   'P 1'
#
loop_
_entity.id
_entity.type
_entity.pdbx_description
1 polymer ?
#
loop_
_entity_poly.entity_id
_entity_poly.type
_entity_poly.pdbx_seq_one_letter_code
_entity_poly.pdbx_strand_id
1 'polypeptide(L)'
;MPQFDVTVPHGQSKDDAHERLKSFSEKVKEHYADMVKDVEQQWEGDTLHFGFKTMGVGIKGDLVVNENDVRVRGDLPFTAMMFKGKIESALRDEITRLLG
;
A
#
# COMPACT_ATOMS: atom_id res chain seq x y z
N MET A 1 -4.81 -16.28 8.01
CA MET A 1 -4.46 -16.12 6.58
C MET A 1 -3.03 -15.62 6.50
N PRO A 2 -2.26 -15.92 5.44
CA PRO A 2 -0.94 -15.33 5.28
C PRO A 2 -1.06 -13.81 5.14
N GLN A 3 -0.12 -13.08 5.73
CA GLN A 3 -0.09 -11.62 5.75
C GLN A 3 1.25 -11.12 5.18
N PHE A 4 1.23 -9.96 4.53
CA PHE A 4 2.42 -9.16 4.26
C PHE A 4 2.51 -8.00 5.25
N ASP A 5 3.74 -7.61 5.60
CA ASP A 5 4.01 -6.50 6.52
C ASP A 5 5.30 -5.80 6.08
N VAL A 6 5.18 -4.54 5.68
CA VAL A 6 6.28 -3.72 5.18
C VAL A 6 6.34 -2.45 5.99
N THR A 7 7.50 -2.16 6.57
CA THR A 7 7.80 -0.86 7.17
C THR A 7 8.89 -0.17 6.35
N VAL A 8 8.66 1.09 5.99
CA VAL A 8 9.60 1.91 5.24
C VAL A 8 9.88 3.19 6.04
N PRO A 9 11.12 3.40 6.51
CA PRO A 9 11.46 4.64 7.21
C PRO A 9 11.49 5.83 6.24
N HIS A 10 11.16 7.03 6.73
CA HIS A 10 11.28 8.28 5.98
C HIS A 10 11.81 9.41 6.87
N GLY A 11 12.38 10.45 6.23
CA GLY A 11 12.83 11.67 6.91
C GLY A 11 11.87 12.86 6.79
N GLN A 12 10.72 12.67 6.14
CA GLN A 12 9.69 13.71 5.97
C GLN A 12 8.93 13.95 7.27
N SER A 13 8.30 15.12 7.41
CA SER A 13 7.28 15.31 8.45
C SER A 13 6.10 14.37 8.20
N LYS A 14 5.37 14.02 9.27
CA LYS A 14 4.20 13.13 9.17
C LYS A 14 3.14 13.68 8.20
N ASP A 15 2.86 14.98 8.27
CA ASP A 15 1.87 15.64 7.43
C ASP A 15 2.29 15.64 5.95
N ASP A 16 3.57 15.93 5.65
CA ASP A 16 4.10 15.88 4.29
C ASP A 16 4.06 14.46 3.72
N ALA A 17 4.43 13.46 4.53
CA ALA A 17 4.37 12.05 4.14
C ALA A 17 2.93 11.63 3.83
N HIS A 18 1.99 12.04 4.69
CA HIS A 18 0.57 11.78 4.52
C HIS A 18 0.01 12.43 3.24
N GLU A 19 0.27 13.72 2.98
CA GLU A 19 -0.20 14.39 1.76
C GLU A 19 0.34 13.75 0.49
N ARG A 20 1.62 13.37 0.47
CA ARG A 20 2.25 12.70 -0.68
C ARG A 20 1.63 11.34 -0.95
N LEU A 21 1.43 10.54 0.09
CA LEU A 21 0.82 9.22 -0.02
C LEU A 21 -0.66 9.31 -0.41
N LYS A 22 -1.40 10.27 0.13
CA LYS A 22 -2.79 10.53 -0.26
C LYS A 22 -2.88 10.88 -1.74
N SER A 23 -2.07 11.84 -2.20
CA SER A 23 -1.99 12.23 -3.61
C SER A 23 -1.58 11.08 -4.53
N PHE A 24 -0.71 10.19 -4.05
CA PHE A 24 -0.33 8.98 -4.79
C PHE A 24 -1.48 7.97 -4.85
N SER A 25 -2.16 7.74 -3.73
CA SER A 25 -3.27 6.78 -3.62
C SER A 25 -4.40 7.09 -4.62
N GLU A 26 -4.72 8.38 -4.81
CA GLU A 26 -5.68 8.85 -5.80
C GLU A 26 -5.26 8.49 -7.24
N LYS A 27 -3.95 8.54 -7.53
CA LYS A 27 -3.38 8.19 -8.84
C LYS A 27 -3.23 6.69 -9.05
N VAL A 28 -3.17 5.88 -7.98
CA VAL A 28 -3.03 4.41 -8.09
C VAL A 28 -4.14 3.82 -8.96
N LYS A 29 -5.38 4.30 -8.79
CA LYS A 29 -6.52 3.80 -9.57
C LYS A 29 -6.33 4.02 -11.07
N GLU A 30 -5.72 5.13 -11.47
CA GLU A 30 -5.46 5.46 -12.88
C GLU A 30 -4.21 4.74 -13.41
N HIS A 31 -3.10 4.80 -12.67
CA HIS A 31 -1.82 4.24 -13.08
C HIS A 31 -1.82 2.71 -13.16
N TYR A 32 -2.62 2.06 -12.32
CA TYR A 32 -2.67 0.60 -12.24
C TYR A 32 -4.00 0.04 -12.75
N ALA A 33 -4.82 0.83 -13.44
CA ALA A 33 -6.14 0.41 -13.95
C ALA A 33 -6.09 -0.88 -14.80
N ASP A 34 -4.99 -1.11 -15.52
CA ASP A 34 -4.79 -2.31 -16.34
C ASP A 34 -4.38 -3.55 -15.53
N MET A 35 -3.82 -3.35 -14.32
CA MET A 35 -3.27 -4.42 -13.47
C MET A 35 -4.19 -4.79 -12.30
N VAL A 36 -4.98 -3.83 -11.81
CA VAL A 36 -5.86 -4.00 -10.66
C VAL A 36 -7.30 -3.63 -11.00
N LYS A 37 -8.25 -4.35 -10.40
CA LYS A 37 -9.69 -4.14 -10.53
C LYS A 37 -10.30 -3.92 -9.16
N ASP A 38 -11.52 -3.40 -9.13
CA ASP A 38 -12.30 -3.20 -7.90
C ASP A 38 -11.48 -2.45 -6.82
N VAL A 39 -10.79 -1.38 -7.23
CA VAL A 39 -9.95 -0.57 -6.33
C VAL A 39 -10.86 0.21 -5.37
N GLU A 40 -10.75 -0.13 -4.10
CA GLU A 40 -11.37 0.52 -2.95
C GLU A 40 -10.26 1.22 -2.14
N GLN A 41 -10.48 2.48 -1.79
CA GLN A 41 -9.54 3.27 -1.00
C GLN A 41 -10.32 4.22 -0.11
N GLN A 42 -9.97 4.26 1.17
CA GLN A 42 -10.58 5.14 2.17
C GLN A 42 -9.53 5.58 3.19
N TRP A 43 -9.34 6.89 3.30
CA TRP A 43 -8.49 7.48 4.32
C TRP A 43 -9.29 7.76 5.60
N GLU A 44 -8.74 7.35 6.74
CA GLU A 44 -9.23 7.60 8.09
C GLU A 44 -8.08 8.11 8.96
N GLY A 45 -8.02 9.42 9.16
CA GLY A 45 -6.85 10.06 9.78
C GLY A 45 -5.59 9.73 8.98
N ASP A 46 -4.58 9.17 9.64
CA ASP A 46 -3.29 8.79 9.05
C ASP A 46 -3.27 7.39 8.44
N THR A 47 -4.42 6.73 8.36
CA THR A 47 -4.55 5.35 7.85
C THR A 47 -5.29 5.34 6.54
N LEU A 48 -4.73 4.67 5.54
CA LEU A 48 -5.39 4.32 4.30
C LEU A 48 -5.82 2.87 4.35
N HIS A 49 -7.13 2.63 4.36
CA HIS A 49 -7.72 1.34 4.09
C HIS A 49 -7.81 1.15 2.58
N PHE A 50 -7.25 0.05 2.07
CA PHE A 50 -7.28 -0.25 0.64
C PHE A 50 -7.70 -1.69 0.35
N GLY A 51 -8.30 -1.88 -0.81
CA GLY A 51 -8.67 -3.18 -1.36
C GLY A 51 -8.61 -3.15 -2.87
N PHE A 52 -8.16 -4.25 -3.48
CA PHE A 52 -8.19 -4.40 -4.93
C PHE A 52 -8.15 -5.88 -5.32
N LYS A 53 -8.47 -6.18 -6.57
CA LYS A 53 -8.29 -7.51 -7.17
C LYS A 53 -7.22 -7.46 -8.25
N THR A 54 -6.30 -8.41 -8.21
CA THR A 54 -5.31 -8.60 -9.28
C THR A 54 -5.17 -10.08 -9.61
N MET A 55 -5.06 -10.43 -10.90
CA MET A 55 -4.96 -11.82 -11.36
C MET A 55 -6.06 -12.74 -10.78
N GLY A 56 -7.26 -12.21 -10.50
CA GLY A 56 -8.37 -12.95 -9.86
C GLY A 56 -8.28 -13.12 -8.34
N VAL A 57 -7.24 -12.59 -7.69
CA VAL A 57 -7.02 -12.62 -6.25
C VAL A 57 -7.37 -11.26 -5.63
N GLY A 58 -8.22 -11.26 -4.60
CA GLY A 58 -8.49 -10.07 -3.79
C GLY A 58 -7.43 -9.86 -2.72
N ILE A 59 -6.94 -8.63 -2.62
CA ILE A 59 -5.98 -8.17 -1.61
C ILE A 59 -6.64 -7.03 -0.85
N LYS A 60 -6.52 -7.04 0.47
CA LYS A 60 -6.97 -5.96 1.35
C LYS A 60 -5.91 -5.68 2.39
N GLY A 61 -5.79 -4.43 2.79
CA GLY A 61 -4.83 -4.02 3.78
C GLY A 61 -4.95 -2.56 4.15
N ASP A 62 -4.04 -2.16 5.03
CA ASP A 62 -3.96 -0.84 5.61
C ASP A 62 -2.55 -0.31 5.46
N LEU A 63 -2.43 0.96 5.10
CA LEU A 63 -1.21 1.75 5.19
C LEU A 63 -1.37 2.75 6.33
N VAL A 64 -0.39 2.84 7.22
CA VAL A 64 -0.37 3.77 8.34
C VAL A 64 0.85 4.69 8.21
N VAL A 65 0.62 5.99 8.26
CA VAL A 65 1.69 7.01 8.27
C VAL A 65 2.05 7.34 9.72
N ASN A 66 3.24 6.94 10.14
CA ASN A 66 3.81 7.29 11.43
C ASN A 66 4.75 8.49 11.29
N GLU A 67 5.32 8.95 12.41
CA GLU A 67 6.22 10.11 12.40
C GLU A 67 7.51 9.89 11.60
N ASN A 68 8.05 8.67 11.63
CA ASN A 68 9.37 8.36 11.06
C ASN A 68 9.33 7.18 10.07
N ASP A 69 8.15 6.60 9.85
CA ASP A 69 7.97 5.44 9.00
C ASP A 69 6.55 5.34 8.47
N VAL A 70 6.41 4.57 7.40
CA VAL A 70 5.12 4.13 6.88
C VAL A 70 5.08 2.62 6.98
N ARG A 71 3.99 2.10 7.55
CA ARG A 71 3.75 0.66 7.67
C ARG A 71 2.57 0.25 6.83
N VAL A 72 2.75 -0.81 6.04
CA VAL A 72 1.71 -1.40 5.20
C VAL A 72 1.52 -2.85 5.59
N ARG A 73 0.28 -3.23 5.89
CA ARG A 73 -0.09 -4.61 6.24
C ARG A 73 -1.33 -5.04 5.49
N GLY A 74 -1.41 -6.32 5.13
CA GLY A 74 -2.62 -6.82 4.49
C GLY A 74 -2.67 -8.33 4.39
N ASP A 75 -3.89 -8.84 4.31
CA ASP A 75 -4.16 -10.25 4.19
C ASP A 75 -4.05 -10.71 2.74
N LEU A 76 -3.45 -11.88 2.57
CA LEU A 76 -3.35 -12.56 1.29
C LEU A 76 -4.13 -13.87 1.36
N PRO A 77 -4.85 -14.22 0.30
CA PRO A 77 -5.30 -15.59 0.10
C PRO A 77 -4.10 -16.54 -0.01
N PHE A 78 -4.25 -17.79 0.45
CA PHE A 78 -3.19 -18.79 0.39
C PHE A 78 -2.68 -19.03 -1.05
N THR A 79 -3.54 -18.87 -2.05
CA THR A 79 -3.20 -18.95 -3.47
C THR A 79 -2.18 -17.90 -3.92
N ALA A 80 -2.02 -16.81 -3.16
CA ALA A 80 -1.10 -15.72 -3.46
C ALA A 80 0.18 -15.72 -2.63
N MET A 81 0.44 -16.74 -1.81
CA MET A 81 1.64 -16.80 -0.95
C MET A 81 2.95 -16.70 -1.75
N MET A 82 3.02 -17.28 -2.94
CA MET A 82 4.20 -17.19 -3.81
C MET A 82 4.50 -15.76 -4.28
N PHE A 83 3.51 -14.87 -4.26
CA PHE A 83 3.66 -13.47 -4.65
C PHE A 83 3.95 -12.54 -3.47
N LYS A 84 3.89 -13.04 -2.22
CA LYS A 84 4.09 -12.23 -1.01
C LYS A 84 5.35 -11.36 -1.09
N GLY A 85 6.50 -11.97 -1.38
CA GLY A 85 7.77 -11.24 -1.47
C GLY A 85 7.77 -10.17 -2.57
N LYS A 86 7.16 -10.45 -3.72
CA LYS A 86 7.04 -9.47 -4.82
C LYS A 86 6.15 -8.29 -4.44
N ILE A 87 5.06 -8.56 -3.71
CA ILE A 87 4.17 -7.51 -3.18
C ILE A 87 4.92 -6.64 -2.17
N GLU A 88 5.62 -7.27 -1.22
CA GLU A 88 6.40 -6.56 -0.21
C GLU A 88 7.49 -5.67 -0.82
N SER A 89 8.22 -6.20 -1.83
CA SER A 89 9.21 -5.43 -2.59
C SER A 89 8.57 -4.26 -3.34
N ALA A 90 7.49 -4.49 -4.09
CA ALA A 90 6.82 -3.43 -4.86
C ALA A 90 6.30 -2.30 -3.96
N LEU A 91 5.70 -2.65 -2.82
CA LEU A 91 5.24 -1.66 -1.83
C LEU A 91 6.43 -0.86 -1.27
N ARG A 92 7.52 -1.55 -0.89
CA ARG A 92 8.71 -0.89 -0.37
C ARG A 92 9.31 0.07 -1.39
N ASP A 93 9.48 -0.36 -2.63
CA ASP A 93 10.10 0.43 -3.69
C ASP A 93 9.27 1.69 -3.97
N GLU A 94 7.95 1.55 -4.04
CA GLU A 94 7.06 2.66 -4.35
C GLU A 94 6.97 3.70 -3.22
N ILE A 95 6.93 3.26 -1.96
CA ILE A 95 6.95 4.17 -0.81
C ILE A 95 8.30 4.86 -0.70
N THR A 96 9.40 4.12 -0.88
CA THR A 96 10.77 4.69 -0.88
C THR A 96 10.91 5.73 -1.99
N ARG A 97 10.34 5.47 -3.17
CA ARG A 97 10.35 6.42 -4.30
C ARG A 97 9.58 7.71 -4.00
N LEU A 98 8.54 7.66 -3.17
CA LEU A 98 7.70 8.81 -2.83
C LEU A 98 8.25 9.64 -1.64
N LEU A 99 8.87 8.97 -0.67
CA LEU A 99 9.22 9.55 0.63
C LEU A 99 10.73 9.58 0.93
N GLY A 100 11.53 8.90 0.11
CA GLY A 100 13.00 8.95 0.18
C GLY A 100 13.62 10.28 -0.24
#